data_AF-A0A819NIQ9-F1
#
_entry.id   AF-A0A819NIQ9-F1
#
_cell.length_a   1.000
_cell.length_b   1.000
_cell.length_c   1.000
_cell.angle_alpha   90.00
_cell.angle_beta   90.00
_cell.angle_gamma   90.00
#
_symmetry.space_group_name_H-M   'P 1'
#
loop_
_entity.id
_entity.type
_entity.pdbx_description
1 polymer ?
#
loop_
_entity_poly.entity_id
_entity_poly.type
_entity_poly.pdbx_seq_one_letter_code
_entity_poly.pdbx_strand_id
1 'polypeptide(L)'
;QCVQSQDRAAFADQLQNMLPKGQYVMLTKDTPISKNHLEGKLQQGTHVYVSGSETFLDAVENVLAQAGVQRSNIHIKSIEPTVGLLKHLFKK
;
A
#
# COMPACT_ATOMS: atom_id res chain seq x y z
N GLN A 1 -5.68 5.50 -2.66
CA GLN A 1 -5.53 6.60 -1.69
C GLN A 1 -5.25 5.96 -0.34
N CYS A 2 -4.35 6.50 0.50
CA CYS A 2 -4.18 6.01 1.87
C CYS A 2 -5.46 6.19 2.68
N VAL A 3 -5.60 5.42 3.77
CA VAL A 3 -6.69 5.63 4.73
C VAL A 3 -6.63 7.07 5.28
N GLN A 4 -7.80 7.68 5.46
CA GLN A 4 -7.86 9.08 5.91
C GLN A 4 -7.33 9.24 7.34
N SER A 5 -7.65 8.30 8.22
CA SER A 5 -7.34 8.35 9.65
C SER A 5 -7.34 6.94 10.25
N GLN A 6 -6.74 6.79 11.42
CA GLN A 6 -6.57 5.50 12.10
C GLN A 6 -7.90 4.78 12.40
N ASP A 7 -8.93 5.52 12.80
CA ASP A 7 -10.27 5.01 13.08
C ASP A 7 -10.98 4.41 11.85
N ARG A 8 -10.50 4.74 10.64
CA ARG A 8 -11.01 4.19 9.37
C ARG A 8 -10.17 3.03 8.83
N ALA A 9 -9.08 2.68 9.52
CA ALA A 9 -8.21 1.58 9.12
C ALA A 9 -8.79 0.25 9.60
N ALA A 10 -9.31 -0.55 8.68
CA ALA A 10 -9.75 -1.90 8.99
C ALA A 10 -8.58 -2.72 9.56
N PHE A 11 -8.86 -3.51 10.60
CA PHE A 11 -7.92 -4.44 11.23
C PHE A 11 -6.68 -3.80 11.87
N ALA A 12 -6.62 -2.47 12.05
CA ALA A 12 -5.44 -1.78 12.62
C ALA A 12 -5.06 -2.34 13.99
N ASP A 13 -6.03 -2.44 14.92
CA ASP A 13 -5.80 -2.99 16.26
C ASP A 13 -5.37 -4.46 16.22
N GLN A 14 -5.93 -5.24 15.30
CA GLN A 14 -5.57 -6.65 15.15
C GLN A 14 -4.13 -6.81 14.66
N LEU A 15 -3.72 -6.03 13.65
CA LEU A 15 -2.36 -6.05 13.12
C LEU A 15 -1.33 -5.57 14.15
N GLN A 16 -1.65 -4.51 14.90
CA GLN A 16 -0.78 -4.00 15.95
C GLN A 16 -0.54 -5.02 17.07
N ASN A 17 -1.54 -5.84 17.40
CA ASN A 17 -1.44 -6.86 18.44
C ASN A 17 -0.85 -8.19 17.95
N MET A 18 -1.04 -8.52 16.67
CA MET A 18 -0.57 -9.79 16.08
C MET A 18 0.89 -9.74 15.64
N LEU A 19 1.37 -8.58 15.18
CA LEU A 19 2.71 -8.44 14.60
C LEU A 19 3.75 -8.05 15.66
N PRO A 20 4.99 -8.55 15.53
CA PRO A 20 6.10 -8.09 16.37
C PRO A 20 6.30 -6.56 16.31
N LYS A 21 6.79 -5.99 17.41
CA LYS A 21 7.11 -4.56 17.49
C LYS A 21 7.99 -4.12 16.31
N GLY A 22 7.62 -3.02 15.67
CA GLY A 22 8.35 -2.44 14.55
C GLY A 22 8.02 -2.99 13.15
N GLN A 23 7.23 -4.08 13.07
CA GLN A 23 6.80 -4.66 11.79
C GLN A 23 5.51 -4.03 11.24
N TYR A 24 4.67 -3.44 12.10
CA TYR A 24 3.49 -2.68 11.70
C TYR A 24 3.73 -1.18 11.86
N VAL A 25 3.43 -0.43 10.81
CA VAL A 25 3.40 1.04 10.81
C VAL A 25 2.14 1.46 10.09
N MET A 26 1.38 2.35 10.70
CA MET A 26 0.20 2.94 10.08
C MET A 26 0.55 4.27 9.45
N LEU A 27 0.20 4.40 8.16
CA LEU A 27 0.37 5.60 7.38
C LEU A 27 -1.02 6.09 6.96
N THR A 28 -1.28 7.37 7.15
CA THR A 28 -2.56 8.01 6.84
C THR A 28 -2.38 9.07 5.76
N LYS A 29 -3.45 9.76 5.38
CA LYS A 29 -3.36 10.93 4.48
C LYS A 29 -2.42 12.01 5.03
N ASP A 30 -2.40 12.22 6.34
CA ASP A 30 -1.58 13.24 6.99
C ASP A 30 -0.12 12.79 7.18
N THR A 31 0.13 11.49 7.08
CA THR A 31 1.48 10.91 7.15
C THR A 31 1.66 9.92 5.99
N PRO A 32 1.83 10.43 4.75
CA PRO A 32 1.93 9.58 3.57
C PRO A 32 3.24 8.80 3.53
N ILE A 33 3.27 7.73 2.74
CA ILE A 33 4.49 6.96 2.48
C ILE A 33 5.58 7.86 1.90
N SER A 34 6.81 7.64 2.36
CA SER A 34 8.00 8.38 1.94
C SER A 34 9.23 7.49 2.07
N LYS A 35 10.35 7.92 1.48
CA LYS A 35 11.61 7.17 1.53
C LYS A 35 12.06 6.87 2.96
N ASN A 36 11.89 7.82 3.88
CA ASN A 36 12.29 7.66 5.29
C ASN A 36 11.55 6.52 5.99
N HIS A 37 10.32 6.21 5.58
CA HIS A 37 9.56 5.08 6.12
C HIS A 37 10.13 3.73 5.70
N LEU A 38 10.87 3.69 4.59
CA LEU A 38 11.45 2.47 4.00
C LEU A 38 12.94 2.30 4.31
N GLU A 39 13.58 3.35 4.82
CA GLU A 39 14.99 3.34 5.16
C GLU A 39 15.30 2.28 6.23
N GLY A 40 16.31 1.46 5.98
CA GLY A 40 16.68 0.33 6.84
C GLY A 40 15.71 -0.87 6.82
N LYS A 41 14.56 -0.77 6.14
CA LYS A 41 13.60 -1.89 5.99
C LYS A 41 13.82 -2.70 4.71
N LEU A 42 14.44 -2.09 3.70
CA LEU A 42 14.69 -2.71 2.41
C LEU A 42 16.14 -3.16 2.31
N GLN A 43 16.34 -4.41 1.88
CA GLN A 43 17.64 -5.01 1.62
C GLN A 43 17.73 -5.41 0.15
N GLN A 44 18.93 -5.72 -0.32
CA GLN A 44 19.10 -6.28 -1.65
C GLN A 44 18.32 -7.60 -1.76
N GLY A 45 17.47 -7.71 -2.79
CA GLY A 45 16.61 -8.88 -2.98
C GLY A 45 15.29 -8.85 -2.21
N THR A 46 14.97 -7.79 -1.46
CA THR A 46 13.64 -7.67 -0.84
C THR A 46 12.54 -7.65 -1.89
N HIS A 47 11.53 -8.51 -1.71
CA HIS A 47 10.30 -8.52 -2.48
C HIS A 47 9.24 -7.66 -1.79
N VAL A 48 8.56 -6.79 -2.55
CA VAL A 48 7.56 -5.86 -2.05
C VAL A 48 6.22 -6.16 -2.70
N TYR A 49 5.19 -6.36 -1.89
CA TYR A 49 3.83 -6.64 -2.33
C TYR A 49 2.94 -5.46 -1.96
N VAL A 50 2.27 -4.85 -2.94
CA VAL A 50 1.45 -3.65 -2.75
C VAL A 50 0.08 -3.85 -3.38
N SER A 51 -0.97 -3.50 -2.64
CA SER A 51 -2.33 -3.48 -3.17
C SER A 51 -3.09 -2.24 -2.71
N GLY A 52 -3.91 -1.68 -3.60
CA GLY A 52 -4.69 -0.46 -3.34
C GLY A 52 -5.25 0.14 -4.64
N SER A 53 -5.75 1.36 -4.58
CA SER A 53 -6.19 2.10 -5.79
C SER A 53 -4.98 2.50 -6.65
N GLU A 54 -5.19 2.72 -7.94
CA GLU A 54 -4.12 3.08 -8.89
C GLU A 54 -3.31 4.30 -8.43
N THR A 55 -3.99 5.38 -8.01
CA THR A 55 -3.31 6.59 -7.50
C THR A 55 -2.37 6.32 -6.31
N PHE A 56 -2.69 5.33 -5.47
CA PHE A 56 -1.80 4.95 -4.36
C PHE A 56 -0.63 4.11 -4.86
N LEU A 57 -0.89 3.20 -5.80
CA LEU A 57 0.15 2.35 -6.38
C LEU A 57 1.21 3.19 -7.09
N ASP A 58 0.82 4.20 -7.87
CA ASP A 58 1.75 5.12 -8.53
C ASP A 58 2.62 5.87 -7.52
N ALA A 59 2.04 6.33 -6.41
CA ALA A 59 2.78 7.00 -5.36
C ALA A 59 3.80 6.07 -4.70
N VAL A 60 3.41 4.82 -4.39
CA VAL A 60 4.29 3.83 -3.77
C VAL A 60 5.41 3.40 -4.70
N GLU A 61 5.14 3.15 -5.99
CA GLU A 61 6.16 2.81 -6.98
C GLU A 61 7.24 3.89 -7.07
N ASN A 62 6.85 5.16 -7.10
CA ASN A 62 7.78 6.29 -7.12
C ASN A 62 8.69 6.31 -5.89
N VAL A 63 8.17 5.99 -4.70
CA VAL A 63 8.97 5.92 -3.48
C VAL A 63 9.90 4.70 -3.48
N LEU A 64 9.43 3.53 -3.93
CA LEU A 64 10.22 2.31 -4.02
C LEU A 64 11.38 2.44 -5.02
N ALA A 65 11.15 3.12 -6.15
CA ALA A 65 12.18 3.43 -7.12
C ALA A 65 13.29 4.31 -6.51
N GLN A 66 12.92 5.34 -5.74
CA GLN A 66 13.86 6.20 -5.02
C GLN A 66 14.61 5.49 -3.87
N ALA A 67 14.03 4.40 -3.36
CA ALA A 67 14.65 3.51 -2.38
C ALA A 67 15.55 2.42 -3.02
N GLY A 68 15.67 2.39 -4.35
CA GLY A 68 16.54 1.46 -5.07
C GLY A 68 16.00 0.04 -5.18
N VAL A 69 14.70 -0.18 -5.00
CA VAL A 69 14.08 -1.49 -5.18
C VAL A 69 14.03 -1.83 -6.66
N GLN A 70 14.52 -3.00 -7.04
CA GLN A 70 14.45 -3.47 -8.43
C GLN A 70 13.00 -3.72 -8.81
N ARG A 71 12.59 -3.25 -10.00
CA ARG A 71 11.21 -3.38 -10.49
C ARG A 71 10.73 -4.84 -10.52
N SER A 72 11.61 -5.79 -10.82
CA SER A 72 11.30 -7.23 -10.81
C SER A 72 10.86 -7.76 -9.43
N ASN A 73 11.18 -7.05 -8.35
CA ASN A 73 10.86 -7.44 -6.99
C ASN A 73 9.60 -6.73 -6.46
N ILE A 74 8.94 -5.89 -7.26
CA ILE A 74 7.74 -5.15 -6.90
C ILE A 74 6.51 -5.86 -7.52
N HIS A 75 5.58 -6.30 -6.67
CA HIS A 75 4.39 -7.05 -7.04
C HIS A 75 3.14 -6.21 -6.72
N ILE A 76 2.39 -5.81 -7.74
CA ILE A 76 1.29 -4.86 -7.60
C ILE A 76 -0.04 -5.50 -7.96
N LYS A 77 -1.06 -5.20 -7.14
CA LYS A 77 -2.46 -5.57 -7.40
C LYS A 77 -3.38 -4.38 -7.18
N SER A 78 -3.93 -3.84 -8.27
CA SER A 78 -4.96 -2.79 -8.20
C SER A 78 -6.29 -3.32 -7.65
N ILE A 79 -6.96 -2.48 -6.86
CA ILE A 79 -8.32 -2.69 -6.34
C ILE A 79 -9.23 -1.63 -6.97
N GLU A 80 -9.33 -1.66 -8.29
CA GLU A 80 -10.36 -0.93 -9.04
C GLU A 80 -11.60 -1.83 -9.17
N PRO A 81 -12.82 -1.27 -9.27
CA PRO A 81 -13.97 -2.06 -9.65
C PRO A 81 -13.70 -2.68 -11.03
N THR A 82 -13.47 -3.99 -11.06
CA THR A 82 -13.42 -4.75 -12.31
C THR A 82 -14.70 -4.40 -13.07
N VAL A 83 -14.56 -3.99 -14.33
CA VAL A 83 -15.62 -3.50 -15.24
C VAL A 83 -16.91 -4.36 -15.21
N GLY A 84 -16.85 -5.59 -14.69
CA GLY A 84 -18.01 -6.43 -14.35
C GLY A 84 -19.03 -5.83 -13.37
N LEU A 85 -18.66 -4.98 -12.41
CA LEU A 85 -19.62 -4.32 -11.49
C LEU A 85 -20.44 -3.22 -12.20
N LEU A 86 -19.83 -2.50 -13.14
CA LEU A 86 -20.51 -1.46 -13.92
C LEU A 86 -21.55 -2.04 -14.88
N LYS A 87 -21.36 -3.28 -15.38
CA LYS A 87 -22.35 -3.94 -16.27
C LYS A 87 -23.71 -4.18 -15.61
N HIS A 88 -23.78 -4.23 -14.28
CA HIS A 88 -25.05 -4.33 -13.55
C HIS A 88 -25.72 -2.97 -13.29
N LEU A 89 -24.98 -1.86 -13.39
CA LEU A 89 -25.51 -0.50 -13.19
C LEU A 89 -26.06 0.11 -14.49
N PHE A 90 -25.59 -0.33 -15.66
CA PHE A 90 -26.04 0.13 -16.98
C PHE A 90 -27.06 -0.77 -17.67
N LYS A 91 -27.55 -1.83 -17.00
CA LYS A 91 -28.76 -2.55 -17.43
C LYS A 91 -29.98 -1.97 -16.70
N LYS A 92 -30.50 -0.86 -17.20
CA LYS A 92 -31.89 -0.44 -16.99
C LYS A 92 -32.55 -0.29 -18.35
#